data_AF-A0A7C4BN29-F1
#
_entry.id   AF-A0A7C4BN29-F1
#
_cell.length_a   1.000
_cell.length_b   1.000
_cell.length_c   1.000
_cell.angle_alpha   90.00
_cell.angle_beta   90.00
_cell.angle_gamma   90.00
#
_symmetry.space_group_name_H-M   'P 1'
#
loop_
_entity.id
_entity.type
_entity.pdbx_description
1 polymer ?
#
loop_
_entity_poly.entity_id
_entity_poly.type
_entity_poly.pdbx_seq_one_letter_code
_entity_poly.pdbx_strand_id
1 'polypeptide(L)'
;TAISYYQGVLDLIEKHNIVRDDWKLEALKGLGEAYFMQCKYDEATNIFQEAISLAEKMSLARRQIIMLYHWLTEALFWKNQYDEVICYGEKGLKLLGDDTECMEAALMNTCIAYSSRYKGDSKKHEEYINRNIRFVKNLEYTKELRIAYDHISQYFLYSKRDINNTLEWIKDLEIQARSKNDIRGIVTAILGNSDVLFRKGDLHNALVYFRNANEMSQNIGDNMNSWECYYFIITICTQLGNASEAEIALEALGKIEDRMKYNNGTYHSQLMNFLMLQNHWDKAVDTTKQYIEIQKNIGNQLYVERAKFSLGYVHMRKGDYNKALDIFHDFADKNVQSGLFILLERLEYTYKKLGKYDDFLNFCKDYREKHAEAVRDLPLQQWYLEPAQISNELSNPVFNDDFNKDLDPSWTWVDVFNDCHCEITENGIEIHASNGRDLYWPNMSAPRFVREITGDFAVQVCVSPATKDKPQIGGLLIWKDDKNYVCFERGRNDPYGFWFYGCINKEEQMVGRGLLPEESEFTYIRLERNGNEISAYCSIDNENWLTCGKLSFPVDDPIQVGIYAIGMIDRTTYCGEYREGTATLFRNFRILTKG
;
A
#
# COMPACT_ATOMS: atom_id res chain seq x y z
N THR A 1 0.63 36.89 11.76
CA THR A 1 0.49 35.42 11.93
C THR A 1 0.84 35.06 13.36
N ALA A 2 0.56 33.82 13.83
CA ALA A 2 0.97 33.37 15.16
C ALA A 2 2.49 33.52 15.39
N ILE A 3 3.30 33.19 14.36
CA ILE A 3 4.76 33.42 14.37
C ILE A 3 5.09 34.88 14.66
N SER A 4 4.54 35.84 13.91
CA SER A 4 4.83 37.27 14.12
C SER A 4 4.43 37.76 15.51
N TYR A 5 3.35 37.19 16.07
CA TYR A 5 2.91 37.52 17.43
C TYR A 5 3.93 37.07 18.47
N TYR A 6 4.29 35.78 18.49
CA TYR A 6 5.23 35.26 19.48
C TYR A 6 6.65 35.82 19.30
N GLN A 7 7.10 36.01 18.06
CA GLN A 7 8.37 36.70 17.80
C GLN A 7 8.34 38.13 18.34
N GLY A 8 7.26 38.88 18.11
CA GLY A 8 7.12 40.23 18.66
C GLY A 8 7.11 40.26 20.20
N VAL A 9 6.53 39.24 20.86
CA VAL A 9 6.61 39.11 22.32
C VAL A 9 8.06 38.91 22.77
N LEU A 10 8.82 38.03 22.12
CA LEU A 10 10.24 37.80 22.44
C LEU A 10 11.08 39.06 22.21
N ASP A 11 10.88 39.74 21.08
CA ASP A 11 11.59 40.99 20.74
C ASP A 11 11.31 42.10 21.77
N LEU A 12 10.06 42.20 22.27
CA LEU A 12 9.70 43.15 23.32
C LEU A 12 10.34 42.81 24.67
N ILE A 13 10.37 41.52 25.04
CA ILE A 13 11.04 41.05 26.25
C ILE A 13 12.52 41.43 26.22
N GLU A 14 13.20 41.18 25.10
CA GLU A 14 14.61 41.51 24.91
C GLU A 14 14.85 43.02 24.89
N LYS A 15 14.14 43.76 24.04
CA LYS A 15 14.29 45.21 23.87
C LYS A 15 14.11 46.00 25.17
N HIS A 16 13.19 45.54 26.03
CA HIS A 16 12.88 46.20 27.29
C HIS A 16 13.54 45.53 28.51
N ASN A 17 14.43 44.56 28.31
CA ASN A 17 15.11 43.80 29.38
C ASN A 17 14.12 43.26 30.44
N ILE A 18 12.98 42.72 29.99
CA ILE A 18 11.93 42.22 30.88
C ILE A 18 12.39 40.90 31.51
N VAL A 19 12.50 40.86 32.83
CA VAL A 19 12.88 39.65 33.59
C VAL A 19 11.65 38.81 33.90
N ARG A 20 11.09 38.16 32.87
CA ARG A 20 9.92 37.28 32.95
C ARG A 20 10.16 35.99 32.15
N ASP A 21 10.96 35.10 32.73
CA ASP A 21 11.30 33.81 32.13
C ASP A 21 10.06 32.93 31.87
N ASP A 22 8.99 33.10 32.66
CA ASP A 22 7.69 32.47 32.44
C ASP A 22 7.02 32.94 31.13
N TRP A 23 7.03 34.25 30.86
CA TRP A 23 6.50 34.81 29.62
C TRP A 23 7.36 34.42 28.42
N LYS A 24 8.69 34.44 28.60
CA LYS A 24 9.63 34.03 27.57
C LYS A 24 9.39 32.56 27.19
N LEU A 25 9.25 31.67 28.17
CA LEU A 25 9.02 30.25 27.93
C LEU A 25 7.71 30.00 27.18
N GLU A 26 6.63 30.68 27.55
CA GLU A 26 5.34 30.53 26.88
C GLU A 26 5.39 31.04 25.43
N ALA A 27 6.08 32.16 25.20
CA ALA A 27 6.31 32.66 23.85
C ALA A 27 7.16 31.69 23.00
N LEU A 28 8.19 31.08 23.57
CA LEU A 28 9.00 30.06 22.89
C LEU A 28 8.17 28.83 22.53
N LYS A 29 7.34 28.31 23.46
CA LYS A 29 6.44 27.18 23.17
C LYS A 29 5.51 27.48 22.00
N GLY A 30 4.78 28.58 22.09
CA GLY A 30 3.85 28.99 21.04
C GLY A 30 4.53 29.26 19.70
N LEU A 31 5.75 29.81 19.71
CA LEU A 31 6.53 30.02 18.50
C LEU A 31 7.01 28.71 17.88
N GLY A 32 7.50 27.78 18.70
CA GLY A 32 7.95 26.45 18.26
C GLY A 32 6.80 25.66 17.64
N GLU A 33 5.63 25.64 18.29
CA GLU A 33 4.42 25.00 17.76
C GLU A 33 3.98 25.66 16.45
N ALA A 34 4.01 26.99 16.37
CA ALA A 34 3.65 27.71 15.14
C ALA A 34 4.63 27.44 13.98
N TYR A 35 5.93 27.29 14.27
CA TYR A 35 6.91 26.85 13.27
C TYR A 35 6.65 25.40 12.83
N PHE A 36 6.42 24.49 13.78
CA PHE A 36 6.10 23.09 13.50
C PHE A 36 4.86 22.96 12.60
N MET A 37 3.78 23.69 12.92
CA MET A 37 2.55 23.70 12.10
C MET A 37 2.73 24.26 10.69
N GLN A 38 3.79 25.04 10.46
CA GLN A 38 4.17 25.53 9.13
C GLN A 38 5.26 24.68 8.46
N CYS A 39 5.55 23.50 9.01
CA CYS A 39 6.58 22.57 8.54
C CYS A 39 8.01 23.16 8.56
N LYS A 40 8.23 24.19 9.38
CA LYS A 40 9.53 24.84 9.60
C LYS A 40 10.28 24.13 10.71
N TYR A 41 10.66 22.89 10.44
CA TYR A 41 11.16 21.97 11.47
C TYR A 41 12.52 22.38 12.04
N ASP A 42 13.37 23.03 11.25
CA ASP A 42 14.66 23.55 11.73
C ASP A 42 14.45 24.67 12.75
N GLU A 43 13.61 25.65 12.42
CA GLU A 43 13.25 26.73 13.33
C GLU A 43 12.53 26.21 14.58
N ALA A 44 11.59 25.27 14.41
CA ALA A 44 10.89 24.64 15.53
C ALA A 44 11.87 23.92 16.47
N THR A 45 12.80 23.13 15.93
CA THR A 45 13.81 22.40 16.71
C THR A 45 14.65 23.35 17.56
N ASN A 46 15.16 24.44 16.96
CA ASN A 46 15.97 25.43 17.66
C ASN A 46 15.20 26.11 18.79
N ILE A 47 13.95 26.51 18.52
CA ILE A 47 13.09 27.16 19.51
C ILE A 47 12.75 26.22 20.67
N PHE A 48 12.45 24.94 20.40
CA PHE A 48 12.18 23.97 21.45
C PHE A 48 13.42 23.65 22.28
N GLN A 49 14.62 23.62 21.69
CA GLN A 49 15.87 23.48 22.45
C GLN A 49 16.13 24.68 23.37
N GLU A 50 15.84 25.91 22.92
CA GLU A 50 15.90 27.09 23.78
C GLU A 50 14.86 27.01 24.91
N ALA A 51 13.63 26.61 24.61
CA ALA A 51 12.56 26.43 25.59
C ALA A 51 12.94 25.40 26.67
N ILE A 52 13.54 24.27 26.27
CA ILE A 52 14.03 23.22 27.18
C ILE A 52 15.11 23.79 28.09
N SER A 53 16.11 24.46 27.53
CA SER A 53 17.22 25.04 28.30
C SER A 53 16.72 26.05 29.34
N LEU A 54 15.72 26.87 28.96
CA LEU A 54 15.10 27.82 29.87
C LEU A 54 14.27 27.11 30.96
N ALA A 55 13.49 26.11 30.60
CA ALA A 55 12.70 25.32 31.55
C ALA A 55 13.57 24.59 32.59
N GLU A 56 14.73 24.07 32.17
CA GLU A 56 15.73 23.46 33.05
C GLU A 56 16.33 24.50 34.01
N LYS A 57 16.71 25.68 33.51
CA LYS A 57 17.20 26.81 34.34
C LYS A 57 16.16 27.25 35.38
N MET A 58 14.89 27.28 34.99
CA MET A 58 13.76 27.59 35.87
C MET A 58 13.44 26.46 36.86
N SER A 59 14.10 25.29 36.75
CA SER A 59 13.83 24.11 37.57
C SER A 59 12.37 23.66 37.54
N LEU A 60 11.75 23.70 36.34
CA LEU A 60 10.36 23.29 36.17
C LEU A 60 10.14 21.80 36.46
N ALA A 61 8.88 21.43 36.71
CA ALA A 61 8.52 20.04 36.97
C ALA A 61 8.89 19.14 35.79
N ARG A 62 9.34 17.91 36.07
CA ARG A 62 9.83 16.97 35.05
C ARG A 62 8.84 16.76 33.91
N ARG A 63 7.55 16.65 34.22
CA ARG A 63 6.47 16.52 33.23
C ARG A 63 6.39 17.71 32.26
N GLN A 64 6.61 18.94 32.73
CA GLN A 64 6.63 20.13 31.88
C GLN A 64 7.83 20.13 30.92
N ILE A 65 8.98 19.61 31.36
CA ILE A 65 10.16 19.45 30.51
C ILE A 65 9.92 18.35 29.46
N ILE A 66 9.30 17.22 29.84
CA ILE A 66 8.97 16.13 28.92
C ILE A 66 7.97 16.57 27.85
N MET A 67 7.03 17.46 28.17
CA MET A 67 6.15 18.05 27.16
C MET A 67 6.92 18.84 26.09
N LEU A 68 8.01 19.51 26.46
CA LEU A 68 8.90 20.15 25.48
C LEU A 68 9.71 19.11 24.70
N TYR A 69 10.10 17.99 25.33
CA TYR A 69 10.70 16.86 24.61
C TYR A 69 9.76 16.32 23.55
N HIS A 70 8.47 16.15 23.86
CA HIS A 70 7.48 15.70 22.87
C HIS A 70 7.48 16.60 21.61
N TRP A 71 7.33 17.91 21.78
CA TRP A 71 7.32 18.82 20.64
C TRP A 71 8.64 18.87 19.86
N LEU A 72 9.77 18.80 20.58
CA LEU A 72 11.08 18.67 19.94
C LEU A 72 11.17 17.36 19.14
N THR A 73 10.72 16.24 19.70
CA THR A 73 10.75 14.94 19.03
C THR A 73 9.86 14.89 17.80
N GLU A 74 8.71 15.59 17.80
CA GLU A 74 7.87 15.74 16.61
C GLU A 74 8.64 16.45 15.49
N ALA A 75 9.29 17.59 15.79
CA ALA A 75 10.09 18.31 14.79
C ALA A 75 11.28 17.48 14.28
N LEU A 76 12.01 16.80 15.18
CA LEU A 76 13.14 15.93 14.83
C LEU A 76 12.72 14.72 13.99
N PHE A 77 11.53 14.16 14.25
CA PHE A 77 10.99 13.05 13.48
C PHE A 77 10.84 13.41 12.00
N TRP A 78 10.24 14.56 11.71
CA TRP A 78 10.07 15.04 10.32
C TRP A 78 11.37 15.44 9.64
N LYS A 79 12.45 15.64 10.41
CA LYS A 79 13.83 15.80 9.92
C LYS A 79 14.57 14.47 9.72
N ASN A 80 13.90 13.33 9.90
CA ASN A 80 14.48 11.99 9.85
C ASN A 80 15.59 11.75 10.91
N GLN A 81 15.62 12.51 12.00
CA GLN A 81 16.59 12.36 13.09
C GLN A 81 16.12 11.33 14.11
N TYR A 82 15.81 10.11 13.65
CA TYR A 82 15.16 9.05 14.45
C TYR A 82 15.95 8.64 15.70
N ASP A 83 17.28 8.67 15.63
CA ASP A 83 18.14 8.37 16.78
C ASP A 83 18.02 9.41 17.90
N GLU A 84 17.93 10.70 17.53
CA GLU A 84 17.71 11.76 18.50
C GLU A 84 16.31 11.67 19.09
N VAL A 85 15.30 11.35 18.28
CA VAL A 85 13.93 11.13 18.77
C VAL A 85 13.88 10.02 19.82
N ILE A 86 14.50 8.88 19.54
CA ILE A 86 14.58 7.75 20.49
C ILE A 86 15.33 8.18 21.76
N CYS A 87 16.44 8.91 21.62
CA CYS A 87 17.22 9.40 22.75
C CYS A 87 16.41 10.32 23.68
N TYR A 88 15.65 11.28 23.13
CA TYR A 88 14.76 12.13 23.93
C TYR A 88 13.60 11.35 24.56
N GLY A 89 13.03 10.38 23.84
CA GLY A 89 12.04 9.45 24.38
C GLY A 89 12.57 8.70 25.61
N GLU A 90 13.75 8.10 25.51
CA GLU A 90 14.39 7.36 26.60
C GLU A 90 14.77 8.27 27.78
N LYS A 91 15.26 9.48 27.49
CA LYS A 91 15.51 10.52 28.52
C LYS A 91 14.21 10.89 29.26
N GLY A 92 13.12 11.10 28.53
CA GLY A 92 11.83 11.44 29.11
C GLY A 92 11.29 10.35 30.03
N LEU A 93 11.32 9.09 29.59
CA LEU A 93 10.94 7.94 30.43
C LEU A 93 11.83 7.83 31.67
N LYS A 94 13.14 8.07 31.55
CA LYS A 94 14.06 8.07 32.70
C LYS A 94 13.73 9.17 33.71
N LEU A 95 13.28 10.35 33.25
CA LEU A 95 12.87 11.44 34.12
C LEU A 95 11.58 11.13 34.90
N LEU A 96 10.66 10.37 34.30
CA LEU A 96 9.41 9.92 34.95
C LEU A 96 9.65 8.91 36.06
N GLY A 97 10.67 8.05 35.95
CA GLY A 97 10.94 7.02 36.93
C GLY A 97 9.81 5.99 36.97
N ASP A 98 9.17 5.82 38.13
CA ASP A 98 8.13 4.81 38.35
C ASP A 98 6.74 5.23 37.80
N ASP A 99 6.60 6.47 37.32
CA ASP A 99 5.36 7.03 36.76
C ASP A 99 5.17 6.63 35.28
N THR A 100 4.93 5.34 35.06
CA THR A 100 4.99 4.71 33.72
C THR A 100 3.66 4.71 32.95
N GLU A 101 2.55 5.08 33.58
CA GLU A 101 1.21 5.09 32.99
C GLU A 101 0.57 6.50 33.05
N CYS A 102 1.33 7.50 32.62
CA CYS A 102 0.88 8.90 32.49
C CYS A 102 0.90 9.36 31.02
N MET A 103 0.32 10.54 30.75
CA MET A 103 0.32 11.13 29.40
C MET A 103 1.74 11.26 28.84
N GLU A 104 2.68 11.76 29.63
CA GLU A 104 4.06 11.94 29.22
C GLU A 104 4.74 10.60 28.88
N ALA A 105 4.45 9.53 29.64
CA ALA A 105 4.93 8.19 29.31
C ALA A 105 4.35 7.71 27.97
N ALA A 106 3.07 7.97 27.72
CA ALA A 106 2.43 7.62 26.44
C ALA A 106 3.09 8.33 25.26
N LEU A 107 3.40 9.62 25.40
CA LEU A 107 4.09 10.40 24.36
C LEU A 107 5.50 9.85 24.11
N MET A 108 6.30 9.63 25.15
CA MET A 108 7.67 9.14 25.00
C MET A 108 7.72 7.71 24.43
N ASN A 109 6.82 6.82 24.87
CA ASN A 109 6.68 5.49 24.28
C ASN A 109 6.32 5.57 22.79
N THR A 110 5.42 6.49 22.40
CA THR A 110 5.02 6.69 21.00
C THR A 110 6.20 7.13 20.14
N CYS A 111 6.96 8.14 20.58
CA CYS A 111 8.14 8.64 19.87
C CYS A 111 9.19 7.54 19.65
N ILE A 112 9.43 6.70 20.67
CA ILE A 112 10.35 5.55 20.57
C ILE A 112 9.79 4.50 19.61
N ALA A 113 8.52 4.12 19.77
CA ALA A 113 7.90 3.06 18.99
C ALA A 113 7.94 3.39 17.50
N TYR A 114 7.49 4.59 17.12
CA TYR A 114 7.40 4.95 15.72
C TYR A 114 8.78 5.16 15.07
N SER A 115 9.71 5.83 15.74
CA SER A 115 11.08 5.99 15.23
C SER A 115 11.81 4.66 15.09
N SER A 116 11.57 3.71 15.99
CA SER A 116 12.14 2.36 15.92
C SER A 116 11.65 1.61 14.68
N ARG A 117 10.38 1.78 14.29
CA ARG A 117 9.82 1.22 13.04
C ARG A 117 10.57 1.75 11.81
N TYR A 118 10.83 3.06 11.75
CA TYR A 118 11.60 3.66 10.63
C TYR A 118 13.05 3.21 10.57
N LYS A 119 13.63 2.87 11.72
CA LYS A 119 14.96 2.24 11.80
C LYS A 119 14.95 0.73 11.49
N GLY A 120 13.79 0.13 11.25
CA GLY A 120 13.65 -1.31 11.04
C GLY A 120 13.71 -2.16 12.31
N ASP A 121 13.75 -1.54 13.50
CA ASP A 121 13.71 -2.25 14.78
C ASP A 121 12.27 -2.59 15.16
N SER A 122 11.76 -3.66 14.54
CA SER A 122 10.39 -4.14 14.73
C SER A 122 10.11 -4.59 16.17
N LYS A 123 11.13 -5.13 16.86
CA LYS A 123 10.99 -5.60 18.24
C LYS A 123 10.80 -4.43 19.19
N LYS A 124 11.63 -3.39 19.08
CA LYS A 124 11.50 -2.18 19.90
C LYS A 124 10.23 -1.40 19.56
N HIS A 125 9.86 -1.34 18.28
CA HIS A 125 8.56 -0.79 17.88
C HIS A 125 7.40 -1.49 18.62
N GLU A 126 7.36 -2.82 18.54
CA GLU A 126 6.30 -3.63 19.17
C GLU A 126 6.29 -3.55 20.70
N GLU A 127 7.46 -3.51 21.34
CA GLU A 127 7.56 -3.39 22.79
C GLU A 127 6.90 -2.09 23.28
N TYR A 128 7.29 -0.95 22.72
CA TYR A 128 6.86 0.35 23.22
C TYR A 128 5.41 0.67 22.84
N ILE A 129 4.93 0.23 21.67
CA ILE A 129 3.52 0.43 21.31
C ILE A 129 2.59 -0.41 22.20
N ASN A 130 2.99 -1.64 22.56
CA ASN A 130 2.21 -2.48 23.47
C ASN A 130 2.16 -1.95 24.90
N ARG A 131 3.13 -1.12 25.33
CA ARG A 131 3.01 -0.39 26.61
C ARG A 131 1.82 0.56 26.55
N ASN A 132 1.74 1.37 25.49
CA ASN A 132 0.67 2.36 25.34
C ASN A 132 -0.72 1.74 25.21
N ILE A 133 -0.85 0.64 24.46
CA ILE A 133 -2.13 -0.07 24.29
C ILE A 133 -2.80 -0.39 25.63
N ARG A 134 -2.03 -0.64 26.70
CA ARG A 134 -2.54 -1.07 28.02
C ARG A 134 -3.24 0.03 28.80
N PHE A 135 -2.82 1.29 28.67
CA PHE A 135 -3.25 2.35 29.58
C PHE A 135 -3.75 3.62 28.92
N VAL A 136 -3.48 3.87 27.62
CA VAL A 136 -3.84 5.14 26.97
C VAL A 136 -5.35 5.44 27.04
N LYS A 137 -6.21 4.43 26.91
CA LYS A 137 -7.68 4.59 27.04
C LYS A 137 -8.14 4.92 28.46
N ASN A 138 -7.31 4.68 29.47
CA ASN A 138 -7.62 5.00 30.87
C ASN A 138 -7.22 6.44 31.24
N LEU A 139 -6.50 7.14 30.36
CA LEU A 139 -6.12 8.53 30.56
C LEU A 139 -7.23 9.48 30.15
N GLU A 140 -7.27 10.67 30.78
CA GLU A 140 -8.07 11.77 30.24
C GLU A 140 -7.49 12.21 28.90
N TYR A 141 -8.33 12.27 27.85
CA TYR A 141 -7.90 12.70 26.53
C TYR A 141 -7.44 14.17 26.53
N THR A 142 -6.23 14.38 26.02
CA THR A 142 -5.69 15.67 25.61
C THR A 142 -5.31 15.63 24.13
N LYS A 143 -5.11 16.81 23.52
CA LYS A 143 -4.83 16.92 22.08
C LYS A 143 -3.50 16.24 21.69
N GLU A 144 -2.56 16.17 22.63
CA GLU A 144 -1.25 15.53 22.46
C GLU A 144 -1.40 14.00 22.35
N LEU A 145 -2.36 13.39 23.06
CA LEU A 145 -2.60 11.95 23.00
C LEU A 145 -3.11 11.47 21.64
N ARG A 146 -3.62 12.36 20.79
CA ARG A 146 -4.06 12.04 19.42
C ARG A 146 -3.05 11.18 18.67
N ILE A 147 -1.75 11.51 18.77
CA ILE A 147 -0.68 10.81 18.04
C ILE A 147 -0.51 9.38 18.55
N ALA A 148 -0.69 9.14 19.85
CA ALA A 148 -0.69 7.79 20.41
C ALA A 148 -1.85 6.95 19.87
N TYR A 149 -3.07 7.52 19.79
CA TYR A 149 -4.24 6.84 19.21
C TYR A 149 -4.00 6.47 17.74
N ASP A 150 -3.50 7.41 16.95
CA ASP A 150 -3.21 7.21 15.52
C ASP A 150 -2.20 6.07 15.33
N HIS A 151 -1.04 6.13 15.98
CA HIS A 151 -0.03 5.08 15.83
C HIS A 151 -0.48 3.70 16.33
N ILE A 152 -1.27 3.63 17.40
CA ILE A 152 -1.85 2.36 17.86
C ILE A 152 -2.81 1.80 16.80
N SER A 153 -3.69 2.63 16.23
CA SER A 153 -4.63 2.20 15.19
C SER A 153 -3.90 1.68 13.94
N GLN A 154 -2.82 2.36 13.54
CA GLN A 154 -1.95 1.95 12.45
C GLN A 154 -1.21 0.65 12.76
N TYR A 155 -0.75 0.45 13.99
CA TYR A 155 -0.12 -0.81 14.39
C TYR A 155 -1.08 -1.99 14.27
N PHE A 156 -2.34 -1.84 14.70
CA PHE A 156 -3.34 -2.87 14.51
C PHE A 156 -3.60 -3.15 13.02
N LEU A 157 -3.62 -2.10 12.20
CA LEU A 157 -3.86 -2.24 10.76
C LEU A 157 -2.68 -2.95 10.11
N TYR A 158 -1.49 -2.35 10.15
CA TYR A 158 -0.34 -2.80 9.34
C TYR A 158 0.43 -3.96 9.95
N SER A 159 0.55 -4.03 11.28
CA SER A 159 1.38 -5.04 11.94
C SER A 159 0.57 -6.23 12.45
N LYS A 160 -0.70 -6.03 12.83
CA LYS A 160 -1.56 -7.12 13.32
C LYS A 160 -2.61 -7.60 12.34
N ARG A 161 -2.78 -6.91 11.20
CA ARG A 161 -3.83 -7.21 10.22
C ARG A 161 -5.22 -7.30 10.87
N ASP A 162 -5.50 -6.41 11.83
CA ASP A 162 -6.70 -6.42 12.66
C ASP A 162 -7.55 -5.17 12.46
N ILE A 163 -8.46 -5.25 11.49
CA ILE A 163 -9.38 -4.15 11.13
C ILE A 163 -10.30 -3.79 12.30
N ASN A 164 -10.70 -4.76 13.13
CA ASN A 164 -11.66 -4.51 14.22
C ASN A 164 -11.03 -3.64 15.29
N ASN A 165 -9.82 -3.99 15.75
CA ASN A 165 -9.09 -3.17 16.71
C ASN A 165 -8.72 -1.80 16.10
N THR A 166 -8.31 -1.74 14.82
CA THR A 166 -8.06 -0.46 14.14
C THR A 166 -9.28 0.46 14.21
N LEU A 167 -10.46 -0.02 13.81
CA LEU A 167 -11.69 0.78 13.83
C LEU A 167 -12.13 1.13 15.26
N GLU A 168 -11.90 0.27 16.25
CA GLU A 168 -12.19 0.58 17.66
C GLU A 168 -11.37 1.77 18.16
N TRP A 169 -10.05 1.78 17.90
CA TRP A 169 -9.17 2.89 18.28
C TRP A 169 -9.49 4.19 17.54
N ILE A 170 -9.79 4.11 16.24
CA ILE A 170 -10.22 5.26 15.44
C ILE A 170 -11.52 5.86 16.00
N LYS A 171 -12.51 5.01 16.29
CA LYS A 171 -13.80 5.44 16.82
C LYS A 171 -13.67 6.08 18.19
N ASP A 172 -12.85 5.51 19.07
CA ASP A 172 -12.59 6.09 20.38
C ASP A 172 -11.91 7.46 20.25
N LEU A 173 -10.87 7.58 19.40
CA LEU A 173 -10.25 8.88 19.11
C LEU A 173 -11.28 9.91 18.64
N GLU A 174 -12.17 9.53 17.72
CA GLU A 174 -13.20 10.43 17.21
C GLU A 174 -14.12 10.94 18.33
N ILE A 175 -14.60 10.04 19.19
CA ILE A 175 -15.46 10.38 20.33
C ILE A 175 -14.74 11.34 21.28
N GLN A 176 -13.51 11.02 21.67
CA GLN A 176 -12.73 11.83 22.60
C GLN A 176 -12.41 13.21 22.00
N ALA A 177 -11.96 13.27 20.75
CA ALA A 177 -11.64 14.51 20.05
C ALA A 177 -12.87 15.41 19.89
N ARG A 178 -14.05 14.84 19.56
CA ARG A 178 -15.31 15.59 19.53
C ARG A 178 -15.67 16.16 20.91
N SER A 179 -15.51 15.37 21.98
CA SER A 179 -15.82 15.83 23.34
C SER A 179 -14.97 17.03 23.80
N LYS A 180 -13.73 17.14 23.29
CA LYS A 180 -12.81 18.24 23.61
C LYS A 180 -12.75 19.34 22.54
N ASN A 181 -13.61 19.28 21.51
CA ASN A 181 -13.59 20.18 20.35
C ASN A 181 -12.20 20.25 19.67
N ASP A 182 -11.50 19.12 19.62
CA ASP A 182 -10.23 18.98 18.95
C ASP A 182 -10.45 18.65 17.47
N ILE A 183 -10.56 19.69 16.64
CA ILE A 183 -10.79 19.54 15.19
C ILE A 183 -9.69 18.68 14.55
N ARG A 184 -8.44 18.81 15.00
CA ARG A 184 -7.30 18.08 14.42
C ARG A 184 -7.37 16.59 14.79
N GLY A 185 -7.79 16.27 16.01
CA GLY A 185 -8.08 14.88 16.41
C GLY A 185 -9.24 14.26 15.64
N ILE A 186 -10.31 15.03 15.37
CA ILE A 186 -11.42 14.58 14.52
C ILE A 186 -10.93 14.27 13.10
N VAL A 187 -10.14 15.17 12.50
CA VAL A 187 -9.54 14.96 11.18
C VAL A 187 -8.68 13.68 11.17
N THR A 188 -7.81 13.48 12.15
CA THR A 188 -6.99 12.26 12.25
C THR A 188 -7.83 10.98 12.33
N ALA A 189 -8.94 10.98 13.08
CA ALA A 189 -9.84 9.84 13.09
C ALA A 189 -10.52 9.59 11.74
N ILE A 190 -10.97 10.66 11.06
CA ILE A 190 -11.55 10.56 9.72
C ILE A 190 -10.53 10.01 8.72
N LEU A 191 -9.28 10.48 8.77
CA LEU A 191 -8.19 9.98 7.92
C LEU A 191 -7.92 8.50 8.15
N GLY A 192 -7.84 8.06 9.42
CA GLY A 192 -7.69 6.65 9.77
C GLY A 192 -8.81 5.78 9.20
N ASN A 193 -10.07 6.22 9.31
CA ASN A 193 -11.20 5.50 8.72
C ASN A 193 -11.15 5.51 7.19
N SER A 194 -10.74 6.62 6.58
CA SER A 194 -10.59 6.77 5.14
C SER A 194 -9.53 5.83 4.57
N ASP A 195 -8.39 5.66 5.27
CA ASP A 195 -7.34 4.70 4.91
C ASP A 195 -7.86 3.25 4.98
N VAL A 196 -8.65 2.90 6.00
CA VAL A 196 -9.29 1.58 6.07
C VAL A 196 -10.23 1.34 4.88
N LEU A 197 -11.09 2.31 4.54
CA LEU A 197 -11.99 2.21 3.38
C LEU A 197 -11.21 2.07 2.07
N PHE A 198 -10.21 2.92 1.86
CA PHE A 198 -9.33 2.88 0.69
C PHE A 198 -8.68 1.49 0.52
N ARG A 199 -8.12 0.94 1.61
CA ARG A 199 -7.46 -0.38 1.59
C ARG A 199 -8.43 -1.54 1.39
N LYS A 200 -9.70 -1.41 1.80
CA LYS A 200 -10.75 -2.38 1.52
C LYS A 200 -11.31 -2.27 0.10
N GLY A 201 -10.83 -1.32 -0.70
CA GLY A 201 -11.31 -1.07 -2.05
C GLY A 201 -12.58 -0.22 -2.12
N ASP A 202 -13.04 0.36 -1.01
CA ASP A 202 -14.18 1.28 -1.01
C ASP A 202 -13.74 2.69 -1.40
N LEU A 203 -13.32 2.82 -2.66
CA LEU A 203 -12.70 4.04 -3.18
C LEU A 203 -13.67 5.23 -3.17
N HIS A 204 -14.96 4.99 -3.43
CA HIS A 204 -15.96 6.05 -3.46
C HIS A 204 -16.21 6.65 -2.07
N ASN A 205 -16.41 5.82 -1.04
CA ASN A 205 -16.60 6.34 0.32
C ASN A 205 -15.30 6.93 0.86
N ALA A 206 -14.15 6.29 0.63
CA ALA A 206 -12.86 6.84 1.01
C ALA A 206 -12.65 8.26 0.45
N LEU A 207 -12.97 8.48 -0.84
CA LEU A 207 -12.86 9.80 -1.48
C LEU A 207 -13.74 10.86 -0.80
N VAL A 208 -14.98 10.50 -0.43
CA VAL A 208 -15.88 11.41 0.30
C VAL A 208 -15.27 11.83 1.64
N TYR A 209 -14.75 10.86 2.41
CA TYR A 209 -14.15 11.16 3.71
C TYR A 209 -12.83 11.94 3.60
N PHE A 210 -11.96 11.63 2.62
CA PHE A 210 -10.75 12.42 2.38
C PHE A 210 -11.06 13.86 1.96
N ARG A 211 -12.10 14.09 1.15
CA ARG A 211 -12.55 15.47 0.82
C ARG A 211 -13.04 16.21 2.06
N ASN A 212 -13.82 15.54 2.92
CA ASN A 212 -14.31 16.13 4.16
C ASN A 212 -13.15 16.48 5.12
N ALA A 213 -12.22 15.56 5.32
CA ALA A 213 -11.02 15.79 6.13
C ALA A 213 -10.17 16.94 5.57
N ASN A 214 -10.04 17.04 4.24
CA ASN A 214 -9.33 18.13 3.58
C ASN A 214 -10.00 19.48 3.84
N GLU A 215 -11.32 19.58 3.67
CA GLU A 215 -12.07 20.82 3.92
C GLU A 215 -11.88 21.28 5.37
N MET A 216 -12.01 20.36 6.34
CA MET A 216 -11.77 20.66 7.75
C MET A 216 -10.33 21.12 8.01
N SER A 217 -9.35 20.44 7.41
CA SER A 217 -7.92 20.78 7.53
C SER A 217 -7.60 22.16 6.96
N GLN A 218 -8.16 22.48 5.80
CA GLN A 218 -8.01 23.79 5.17
C GLN A 218 -8.61 24.91 6.02
N ASN A 219 -9.78 24.69 6.62
CA ASN A 219 -10.44 25.67 7.47
C ASN A 219 -9.64 26.03 8.73
N ILE A 220 -8.81 25.10 9.24
CA ILE A 220 -7.93 25.34 10.38
C ILE A 220 -6.47 25.65 9.97
N GLY A 221 -6.17 25.68 8.68
CA GLY A 221 -4.82 25.91 8.16
C GLY A 221 -3.83 24.76 8.41
N ASP A 222 -4.30 23.54 8.61
CA ASP A 222 -3.47 22.35 8.77
C ASP A 222 -2.99 21.83 7.40
N ASN A 223 -1.85 22.37 6.96
CA ASN A 223 -1.27 22.01 5.67
C ASN A 223 -0.81 20.55 5.61
N MET A 224 -0.42 19.94 6.74
CA MET A 224 0.08 18.56 6.75
C MET A 224 -1.07 17.57 6.50
N ASN A 225 -2.17 17.69 7.24
CA ASN A 225 -3.34 16.83 6.98
C ASN A 225 -3.96 17.12 5.61
N SER A 226 -3.94 18.38 5.14
CA SER A 226 -4.39 18.71 3.78
C SER A 226 -3.50 18.05 2.72
N TRP A 227 -2.18 18.05 2.92
CA TRP A 227 -1.21 17.38 2.04
C TRP A 227 -1.50 15.87 1.95
N GLU A 228 -1.73 15.21 3.09
CA GLU A 228 -2.09 13.79 3.14
C GLU A 228 -3.42 13.52 2.41
N CYS A 229 -4.45 14.36 2.65
CA CYS A 229 -5.72 14.24 1.95
C CYS A 229 -5.53 14.32 0.42
N TYR A 230 -4.77 15.31 -0.07
CA TYR A 230 -4.54 15.45 -1.50
C TYR A 230 -3.78 14.26 -2.09
N TYR A 231 -2.80 13.71 -1.38
CA TYR A 231 -2.11 12.48 -1.80
C TYR A 231 -3.10 11.33 -2.07
N PHE A 232 -4.03 11.09 -1.15
CA PHE A 232 -5.03 10.02 -1.29
C PHE A 232 -6.11 10.37 -2.33
N ILE A 233 -6.57 11.62 -2.39
CA ILE A 233 -7.53 12.08 -3.41
C ILE A 233 -6.97 11.86 -4.81
N ILE A 234 -5.72 12.25 -5.08
CA ILE A 234 -5.06 12.02 -6.38
C ILE A 234 -5.02 10.53 -6.72
N THR A 235 -4.61 9.71 -5.75
CA THR A 235 -4.49 8.26 -5.90
C THR A 235 -5.85 7.63 -6.21
N ILE A 236 -6.89 7.99 -5.46
CA ILE A 236 -8.25 7.45 -5.63
C ILE A 236 -8.86 7.92 -6.95
N CYS A 237 -8.78 9.22 -7.26
CA CYS A 237 -9.30 9.76 -8.51
C CYS A 237 -8.62 9.11 -9.73
N THR A 238 -7.31 8.88 -9.65
CA THR A 238 -6.56 8.09 -10.65
C THR A 238 -7.13 6.68 -10.81
N GLN A 239 -7.35 5.96 -9.70
CA GLN A 239 -7.88 4.60 -9.72
C GLN A 239 -9.31 4.50 -10.23
N LEU A 240 -10.14 5.52 -9.95
CA LEU A 240 -11.51 5.64 -10.46
C LEU A 240 -11.58 6.17 -11.91
N GLY A 241 -10.45 6.52 -12.52
CA GLY A 241 -10.43 7.09 -13.87
C GLY A 241 -10.89 8.55 -13.97
N ASN A 242 -10.95 9.28 -12.86
CA ASN A 242 -11.29 10.70 -12.81
C ASN A 242 -10.01 11.57 -12.93
N ALA A 243 -9.47 11.64 -14.15
CA ALA A 243 -8.24 12.39 -14.42
C ALA A 243 -8.38 13.89 -14.10
N SER A 244 -9.54 14.48 -14.38
CA SER A 244 -9.80 15.91 -14.17
C SER A 244 -9.66 16.34 -12.71
N GLU A 245 -10.20 15.56 -11.77
CA GLU A 245 -10.10 15.90 -10.36
C GLU A 245 -8.72 15.56 -9.79
N ALA A 246 -8.08 14.50 -10.30
CA ALA A 246 -6.71 14.17 -9.95
C ALA A 246 -5.75 15.32 -10.31
N GLU A 247 -5.93 15.96 -11.47
CA GLU A 247 -5.13 17.12 -11.89
C GLU A 247 -5.32 18.32 -10.96
N ILE A 248 -6.56 18.67 -10.62
CA ILE A 248 -6.88 19.77 -9.69
C ILE A 248 -6.25 19.51 -8.31
N ALA A 249 -6.37 18.28 -7.80
CA ALA A 249 -5.79 17.87 -6.54
C ALA A 249 -4.25 17.91 -6.57
N LEU A 250 -3.63 17.54 -7.69
CA LEU A 250 -2.19 17.59 -7.91
C LEU A 250 -1.65 19.02 -7.90
N GLU A 251 -2.34 19.96 -8.55
CA GLU A 251 -1.99 21.39 -8.47
C GLU A 251 -2.08 21.93 -7.04
N ALA A 252 -3.10 21.51 -6.29
CA ALA A 252 -3.28 21.92 -4.90
C ALA A 252 -2.18 21.35 -4.00
N LEU A 253 -1.77 20.09 -4.21
CA LEU A 253 -0.64 19.46 -3.54
C LEU A 253 0.67 20.23 -3.78
N GLY A 254 0.97 20.58 -5.03
CA GLY A 254 2.15 21.38 -5.37
C GLY A 254 2.18 22.73 -4.65
N LYS A 255 1.05 23.45 -4.62
CA LYS A 255 0.90 24.71 -3.87
C LYS A 255 1.08 24.53 -2.35
N ILE A 256 0.76 23.36 -1.79
CA ILE A 256 0.99 23.07 -0.38
C ILE A 256 2.47 22.79 -0.12
N GLU A 257 3.12 21.96 -0.92
CA GLU A 257 4.56 21.69 -0.79
C GLU A 257 5.40 22.96 -0.93
N ASP A 258 5.08 23.82 -1.89
CA ASP A 258 5.73 25.13 -2.07
C ASP A 258 5.59 26.03 -0.83
N ARG A 259 4.39 26.05 -0.22
CA ARG A 259 4.11 26.85 0.98
C ARG A 259 4.84 26.32 2.22
N MET A 260 4.87 25.01 2.38
CA MET A 260 5.54 24.34 3.49
C MET A 260 7.06 24.39 3.34
N LYS A 261 7.58 24.71 2.14
CA LYS A 261 8.98 24.48 1.76
C LYS A 261 9.44 23.06 2.07
N TYR A 262 8.49 22.13 2.04
CA TYR A 262 8.66 20.73 2.40
C TYR A 262 8.59 19.93 1.10
N ASN A 263 9.74 19.77 0.46
CA ASN A 263 9.86 19.01 -0.77
C ASN A 263 10.46 17.63 -0.45
N ASN A 264 9.61 16.69 -0.04
CA ASN A 264 9.98 15.29 0.09
C ASN A 264 9.80 14.50 -1.22
N GLY A 265 9.45 15.20 -2.32
CA GLY A 265 9.26 14.64 -3.64
C GLY A 265 7.88 14.01 -3.91
N THR A 266 6.93 14.07 -2.97
CA THR A 266 5.61 13.44 -3.15
C THR A 266 4.82 14.04 -4.32
N TYR A 267 4.81 15.37 -4.51
CA TYR A 267 4.24 15.98 -5.71
C TYR A 267 4.85 15.40 -7.00
N HIS A 268 6.18 15.27 -7.06
CA HIS A 268 6.85 14.76 -8.26
C HIS A 268 6.54 13.28 -8.51
N SER A 269 6.44 12.47 -7.44
CA SER A 269 6.04 11.07 -7.56
C SER A 269 4.60 10.94 -8.07
N GLN A 270 3.68 11.77 -7.58
CA GLN A 270 2.27 11.74 -8.02
C GLN A 270 2.12 12.28 -9.44
N LEU A 271 2.83 13.37 -9.78
CA LEU A 271 2.89 13.92 -11.12
C LEU A 271 3.47 12.92 -12.13
N MET A 272 4.53 12.20 -11.77
CA MET A 272 5.10 11.14 -12.61
C MET A 272 4.03 10.10 -12.95
N ASN A 273 3.33 9.56 -11.95
CA ASN A 273 2.27 8.58 -12.17
C ASN A 273 1.18 9.17 -13.07
N PHE A 274 0.67 10.37 -12.76
CA PHE A 274 -0.36 11.04 -13.55
C PHE A 274 0.05 11.24 -15.02
N LEU A 275 1.29 11.68 -15.27
CA LEU A 275 1.82 11.86 -16.63
C LEU A 275 1.90 10.54 -17.40
N MET A 276 2.23 9.43 -16.73
CA MET A 276 2.25 8.11 -17.35
C MET A 276 0.84 7.68 -17.79
N LEU A 277 -0.19 7.96 -16.98
CA LEU A 277 -1.59 7.68 -17.35
C LEU A 277 -2.01 8.43 -18.61
N GLN A 278 -1.55 9.67 -18.74
CA GLN A 278 -1.82 10.54 -19.89
C GLN A 278 -0.87 10.25 -21.07
N ASN A 279 -0.04 9.20 -20.98
CA ASN A 279 0.98 8.84 -21.99
C ASN A 279 1.98 9.97 -22.29
N HIS A 280 2.18 10.92 -21.37
CA HIS A 280 3.14 12.01 -21.48
C HIS A 280 4.55 11.55 -21.09
N TRP A 281 5.08 10.55 -21.80
CA TRP A 281 6.28 9.82 -21.42
C TRP A 281 7.54 10.69 -21.27
N ASP A 282 7.76 11.67 -22.16
CA ASP A 282 8.92 12.56 -22.05
C ASP A 282 8.89 13.39 -20.77
N LYS A 283 7.72 13.97 -20.46
CA LYS A 283 7.53 14.72 -19.21
C LYS A 283 7.69 13.79 -18.00
N ALA A 284 7.16 12.57 -18.07
CA ALA A 284 7.31 11.59 -16.98
C ALA A 284 8.79 11.25 -16.74
N VAL A 285 9.61 11.10 -17.77
CA VAL A 285 11.07 10.90 -17.64
C VAL A 285 11.72 12.08 -16.91
N ASP A 286 11.41 13.31 -17.33
CA ASP A 286 12.01 14.52 -16.72
C ASP A 286 11.56 14.70 -15.26
N THR A 287 10.28 14.51 -14.96
CA THR A 287 9.74 14.53 -13.60
C THR A 287 10.37 13.43 -12.73
N THR A 288 10.59 12.23 -13.26
CA THR A 288 11.24 11.13 -12.52
C THR A 288 12.69 11.49 -12.17
N LYS A 289 13.43 12.12 -13.11
CA LYS A 289 14.80 12.58 -12.84
C LYS A 289 14.85 13.67 -11.76
N GLN A 290 13.91 14.61 -11.79
CA GLN A 290 13.77 15.62 -10.73
C GLN A 290 13.48 14.96 -9.38
N TYR A 291 12.58 13.98 -9.35
CA TYR A 291 12.28 13.22 -8.15
C TYR A 291 13.51 12.49 -7.59
N ILE A 292 14.31 11.83 -8.46
CA ILE A 292 15.58 11.20 -8.06
C ILE A 292 16.52 12.21 -7.41
N GLU A 293 16.66 13.41 -7.98
CA GLU A 293 17.55 14.44 -7.44
C GLU A 293 17.06 14.98 -6.09
N ILE A 294 15.75 15.15 -5.92
CA ILE A 294 15.16 15.51 -4.62
C ILE A 294 15.48 14.44 -3.58
N GLN A 295 15.28 13.16 -3.89
CA GLN A 295 15.56 12.06 -2.96
C GLN A 295 17.05 11.99 -2.57
N LYS A 296 17.96 12.27 -3.51
CA LYS A 296 19.39 12.37 -3.22
C LYS A 296 19.71 13.51 -2.26
N ASN A 297 19.14 14.69 -2.51
CA ASN A 297 19.39 15.88 -1.70
C ASN A 297 18.92 15.72 -0.25
N ILE A 298 17.83 14.98 -0.03
CA ILE A 298 17.33 14.65 1.31
C ILE A 298 17.99 13.41 1.92
N GLY A 299 18.95 12.78 1.23
CA GLY A 299 19.72 11.63 1.73
C GLY A 299 18.93 10.31 1.78
N ASN A 300 17.81 10.19 1.07
CA ASN A 300 16.95 9.02 1.13
C ASN A 300 17.29 7.97 0.06
N GLN A 301 18.38 7.23 0.30
CA GLN A 301 18.94 6.29 -0.67
C GLN A 301 17.95 5.20 -1.11
N LEU A 302 17.07 4.72 -0.22
CA LEU A 302 16.05 3.73 -0.56
C LEU A 302 15.11 4.25 -1.64
N TYR A 303 14.64 5.48 -1.50
CA TYR A 303 13.73 6.09 -2.46
C TYR A 303 14.45 6.54 -3.74
N VAL A 304 15.76 6.85 -3.68
CA VAL A 304 16.59 7.03 -4.88
C VAL A 304 16.57 5.76 -5.75
N GLU A 305 16.82 4.59 -5.16
CA GLU A 305 16.84 3.33 -5.91
C GLU A 305 15.44 2.96 -6.45
N ARG A 306 14.38 3.17 -5.66
CA ARG A 306 12.99 2.99 -6.14
C ARG A 306 12.65 3.93 -7.29
N ALA A 307 13.05 5.20 -7.21
CA ALA A 307 12.80 6.18 -8.26
C ALA A 307 13.56 5.85 -9.56
N LYS A 308 14.78 5.33 -9.46
CA LYS A 308 15.53 4.81 -10.62
C LYS A 308 14.83 3.61 -11.24
N PHE A 309 14.33 2.67 -10.43
CA PHE A 309 13.55 1.55 -10.94
C PHE A 309 12.30 2.03 -11.70
N SER A 310 11.57 3.01 -11.14
CA SER A 310 10.45 3.67 -11.82
C SER A 310 10.89 4.33 -13.14
N LEU A 311 12.05 4.96 -13.21
CA LEU A 311 12.58 5.53 -14.46
C LEU A 311 12.81 4.45 -15.53
N GLY A 312 13.30 3.27 -15.14
CA GLY A 312 13.41 2.10 -16.03
C GLY A 312 12.05 1.70 -16.58
N TYR A 313 11.02 1.69 -15.72
CA TYR A 313 9.65 1.44 -16.14
C TYR A 313 9.08 2.52 -17.07
N VAL A 314 9.32 3.81 -16.82
CA VAL A 314 8.92 4.89 -17.76
C VAL A 314 9.60 4.71 -19.12
N HIS A 315 10.90 4.39 -19.15
CA HIS A 315 11.61 4.10 -20.41
C HIS A 315 11.03 2.88 -21.12
N MET A 316 10.72 1.81 -20.40
CA MET A 316 10.09 0.61 -20.95
C MET A 316 8.77 0.95 -21.64
N ARG A 317 7.95 1.80 -21.02
CA ARG A 317 6.63 2.20 -21.55
C ARG A 317 6.69 3.22 -22.68
N LYS A 318 7.73 4.05 -22.69
CA LYS A 318 8.09 4.89 -23.83
C LYS A 318 8.55 4.09 -25.06
N GLY A 319 9.00 2.84 -24.87
CA GLY A 319 9.60 2.00 -25.92
C GLY A 319 11.13 2.06 -25.98
N ASP A 320 11.78 2.73 -25.01
CA ASP A 320 13.23 2.80 -24.86
C ASP A 320 13.78 1.52 -24.16
N TYR A 321 13.49 0.34 -24.72
CA TYR A 321 13.71 -0.96 -24.05
C TYR A 321 15.16 -1.22 -23.62
N ASN A 322 16.16 -0.80 -24.41
CA ASN A 322 17.57 -0.97 -24.03
C ASN A 322 17.92 -0.18 -22.76
N LYS A 323 17.45 1.07 -22.63
CA LYS A 323 17.68 1.87 -21.43
C LYS A 323 16.97 1.28 -20.22
N ALA A 324 15.76 0.74 -20.43
CA ALA A 324 15.02 0.05 -19.38
C ALA A 324 15.79 -1.19 -18.88
N LEU A 325 16.32 -2.02 -19.79
CA LEU A 325 17.16 -3.17 -19.42
C LEU A 325 18.39 -2.76 -18.61
N ASP A 326 19.13 -1.73 -19.05
CA ASP A 326 20.32 -1.26 -18.33
C ASP A 326 19.97 -0.89 -16.87
N ILE A 327 18.85 -0.20 -16.67
CA ILE A 327 18.36 0.18 -15.34
C ILE A 327 17.90 -1.02 -14.52
N PHE A 328 17.16 -1.96 -15.13
CA PHE A 328 16.68 -3.14 -14.43
C PHE A 328 17.81 -4.08 -14.01
N HIS A 329 18.85 -4.24 -14.83
CA HIS A 329 20.05 -4.99 -14.46
C HIS A 329 20.83 -4.32 -13.32
N ASP A 330 21.03 -3.00 -13.39
CA ASP A 330 21.67 -2.25 -12.29
C ASP A 330 20.88 -2.38 -10.98
N PHE A 331 19.55 -2.38 -11.06
CA PHE A 331 18.69 -2.61 -9.91
C PHE A 331 18.83 -4.03 -9.36
N ALA A 332 18.83 -5.04 -10.24
CA ALA A 332 18.95 -6.46 -9.89
C ALA A 332 20.25 -6.75 -9.11
N ASP A 333 21.36 -6.14 -9.53
CA ASP A 333 22.68 -6.30 -8.90
C ASP A 333 22.76 -5.66 -7.51
N LYS A 334 22.06 -4.54 -7.28
CA LYS A 334 22.10 -3.79 -6.01
C LYS A 334 21.07 -4.25 -4.98
N ASN A 335 19.93 -4.78 -5.44
CA ASN A 335 18.76 -5.05 -4.60
C ASN A 335 18.40 -6.53 -4.64
N VAL A 336 19.33 -7.38 -4.19
CA VAL A 336 19.16 -8.83 -4.19
C VAL A 336 17.87 -9.22 -3.46
N GLN A 337 17.00 -10.03 -4.09
CA GLN A 337 15.64 -10.43 -3.68
C GLN A 337 14.57 -9.32 -3.60
N SER A 338 14.93 -8.09 -3.24
CA SER A 338 13.97 -7.01 -2.99
C SER A 338 13.23 -6.63 -4.28
N GLY A 339 11.90 -6.80 -4.27
CA GLY A 339 11.08 -6.51 -5.46
C GLY A 339 11.33 -7.47 -6.63
N LEU A 340 11.95 -8.63 -6.41
CA LEU A 340 12.33 -9.59 -7.44
C LEU A 340 11.15 -9.96 -8.37
N PHE A 341 9.96 -10.16 -7.81
CA PHE A 341 8.76 -10.48 -8.59
C PHE A 341 8.50 -9.45 -9.70
N ILE A 342 8.43 -8.16 -9.33
CA ILE A 342 8.14 -7.06 -10.26
C ILE A 342 9.33 -6.84 -11.20
N LEU A 343 10.57 -6.96 -10.70
CA LEU A 343 11.78 -6.87 -11.53
C LEU A 343 11.75 -7.91 -12.66
N LEU A 344 11.50 -9.18 -12.33
CA LEU A 344 11.45 -10.26 -13.33
C LEU A 344 10.30 -10.07 -14.32
N GLU A 345 9.16 -9.52 -13.87
CA GLU A 345 8.05 -9.12 -14.73
C GLU A 345 8.47 -8.07 -15.75
N ARG A 346 9.10 -6.98 -15.31
CA ARG A 346 9.56 -5.91 -16.21
C ARG A 346 10.68 -6.38 -17.13
N LEU A 347 11.60 -7.22 -16.65
CA LEU A 347 12.65 -7.82 -17.48
C LEU A 347 12.07 -8.73 -18.56
N GLU A 348 11.20 -9.69 -18.22
CA GLU A 348 10.61 -10.61 -19.20
C GLU A 348 9.89 -9.87 -20.31
N TYR A 349 9.05 -8.88 -19.94
CA TYR A 349 8.38 -8.02 -20.91
C TYR A 349 9.37 -7.29 -21.83
N THR A 350 10.41 -6.67 -21.25
CA THR A 350 11.38 -5.88 -22.01
C THR A 350 12.21 -6.75 -22.96
N TYR A 351 12.67 -7.92 -22.50
CA TYR A 351 13.37 -8.90 -23.32
C TYR A 351 12.48 -9.43 -24.45
N LYS A 352 11.20 -9.74 -24.17
CA LYS A 352 10.24 -10.16 -25.18
C LYS A 352 10.04 -9.10 -26.26
N LYS A 353 9.87 -7.82 -25.88
CA LYS A 353 9.73 -6.72 -26.85
C LYS A 353 10.99 -6.47 -27.69
N LEU A 354 12.16 -6.91 -27.22
CA LEU A 354 13.41 -6.89 -27.99
C LEU A 354 13.64 -8.16 -28.83
N GLY A 355 12.76 -9.17 -28.76
CA GLY A 355 12.96 -10.46 -29.42
C GLY A 355 14.08 -11.31 -28.81
N LYS A 356 14.39 -11.09 -27.52
CA LYS A 356 15.52 -11.68 -26.80
C LYS A 356 15.06 -12.53 -25.60
N TYR A 357 14.07 -13.39 -25.81
CA TYR A 357 13.50 -14.18 -24.72
C TYR A 357 14.49 -15.20 -24.13
N ASP A 358 15.35 -15.79 -24.95
CA ASP A 358 16.41 -16.70 -24.46
C ASP A 358 17.40 -15.98 -23.53
N ASP A 359 17.68 -14.70 -23.76
CA ASP A 359 18.54 -13.90 -22.87
C ASP A 359 17.89 -13.67 -21.50
N PHE A 360 16.54 -13.59 -21.43
CA PHE A 360 15.82 -13.53 -20.16
C PHE A 360 15.90 -14.85 -19.38
N LEU A 361 15.79 -15.98 -20.08
CA LEU A 361 15.95 -17.31 -19.45
C LEU A 361 17.38 -17.49 -18.92
N ASN A 362 18.39 -17.09 -19.69
CA ASN A 362 19.79 -17.09 -19.27
C ASN A 362 19.99 -16.17 -18.05
N PHE A 363 19.43 -14.96 -18.07
CA PHE A 363 19.46 -14.07 -16.91
C PHE A 363 18.87 -14.74 -15.66
N CYS A 364 17.69 -15.37 -15.76
CA CYS A 364 17.06 -16.02 -14.61
C CYS A 364 17.93 -17.14 -14.05
N LYS A 365 18.52 -17.95 -14.92
CA LYS A 365 19.45 -19.02 -14.53
C LYS A 365 20.68 -18.45 -13.83
N ASP A 366 21.36 -17.50 -14.45
CA ASP A 366 22.58 -16.88 -13.91
C ASP A 366 22.30 -16.18 -12.57
N TYR A 367 21.17 -15.49 -12.46
CA TYR A 367 20.76 -14.81 -11.22
C TYR A 367 20.46 -15.82 -10.10
N ARG A 368 19.77 -16.94 -10.39
CA ARG A 368 19.55 -18.03 -9.42
C ARG A 368 20.86 -18.63 -8.94
N GLU A 369 21.78 -18.91 -9.86
CA GLU A 369 23.08 -19.50 -9.52
C GLU A 369 23.94 -18.53 -8.68
N LYS A 370 24.03 -17.26 -9.11
CA LYS A 370 24.80 -16.20 -8.42
C LYS A 370 24.23 -15.89 -7.03
N HIS A 371 22.91 -15.96 -6.86
CA HIS A 371 22.21 -15.57 -5.63
C HIS A 371 21.47 -16.74 -4.97
N ALA A 372 22.00 -17.97 -5.10
CA ALA A 372 21.32 -19.19 -4.67
C ALA A 372 20.87 -19.16 -3.21
N GLU A 373 21.75 -18.75 -2.28
CA GLU A 373 21.41 -18.64 -0.85
C GLU A 373 20.29 -17.63 -0.59
N ALA A 374 20.28 -16.56 -1.38
CA ALA A 374 19.32 -15.49 -1.24
C ALA A 374 17.93 -15.89 -1.75
N VAL A 375 17.85 -16.64 -2.84
CA VAL A 375 16.55 -16.94 -3.47
C VAL A 375 15.97 -18.30 -3.09
N ARG A 376 16.76 -19.19 -2.49
CA ARG A 376 16.37 -20.58 -2.19
C ARG A 376 15.05 -20.69 -1.42
N ASP A 377 14.90 -19.87 -0.38
CA ASP A 377 13.81 -19.99 0.59
C ASP A 377 12.68 -18.98 0.31
N LEU A 378 12.70 -18.29 -0.84
CA LEU A 378 11.62 -17.38 -1.23
C LEU A 378 10.35 -18.17 -1.60
N PRO A 379 9.15 -17.67 -1.31
CA PRO A 379 7.93 -18.28 -1.86
C PRO A 379 7.89 -18.30 -3.40
N LEU A 380 8.55 -17.32 -4.04
CA LEU A 380 8.61 -17.18 -5.50
C LEU A 380 9.56 -18.20 -6.13
N GLN A 381 9.01 -19.36 -6.52
CA GLN A 381 9.78 -20.49 -7.05
C GLN A 381 9.65 -20.61 -8.58
N GLN A 382 8.50 -20.26 -9.16
CA GLN A 382 8.31 -20.26 -10.62
C GLN A 382 8.50 -18.86 -11.20
N TRP A 383 9.65 -18.58 -11.80
CA TRP A 383 9.98 -17.21 -12.25
C TRP A 383 9.44 -16.88 -13.63
N TYR A 384 9.16 -17.88 -14.45
CA TYR A 384 8.64 -17.75 -15.79
C TYR A 384 7.87 -19.03 -16.16
N LEU A 385 7.06 -18.99 -17.21
CA LEU A 385 6.28 -20.14 -17.65
C LEU A 385 7.19 -21.23 -18.25
N GLU A 386 6.98 -22.48 -17.85
CA GLU A 386 7.74 -23.64 -18.34
C GLU A 386 6.81 -24.74 -18.84
N PRO A 387 7.16 -25.48 -19.90
CA PRO A 387 6.40 -26.64 -20.35
C PRO A 387 6.18 -27.65 -19.22
N ALA A 388 4.93 -28.10 -19.05
CA ALA A 388 4.56 -29.03 -18.01
C ALA A 388 3.45 -29.99 -18.49
N GLN A 389 3.31 -31.10 -17.77
CA GLN A 389 2.22 -32.06 -17.97
C GLN A 389 1.21 -31.90 -16.83
N ILE A 390 -0.08 -31.88 -17.18
CA ILE A 390 -1.18 -31.92 -16.22
C ILE A 390 -1.37 -33.36 -15.69
N SER A 391 -2.06 -33.52 -14.55
CA SER A 391 -2.28 -34.86 -13.97
C SER A 391 -3.21 -35.72 -14.84
N ASN A 392 -2.77 -36.93 -15.15
CA ASN A 392 -3.60 -37.95 -15.80
C ASN A 392 -4.65 -38.55 -14.86
N GLU A 393 -4.44 -38.48 -13.54
CA GLU A 393 -5.39 -38.99 -12.55
C GLU A 393 -6.63 -38.10 -12.47
N LEU A 394 -6.47 -36.78 -12.60
CA LEU A 394 -7.54 -35.79 -12.54
C LEU A 394 -8.19 -35.56 -13.91
N SER A 395 -8.70 -36.64 -14.49
CA SER A 395 -9.20 -36.70 -15.87
C SER A 395 -10.69 -37.05 -15.98
N ASN A 396 -11.34 -37.50 -14.91
CA ASN A 396 -12.77 -37.84 -14.93
C ASN A 396 -13.64 -36.59 -14.73
N PRO A 397 -14.38 -36.10 -15.74
CA PRO A 397 -15.21 -34.90 -15.59
C PRO A 397 -16.44 -35.19 -14.73
N VAL A 398 -16.58 -34.46 -13.63
CA VAL A 398 -17.74 -34.55 -12.71
C VAL A 398 -18.67 -33.36 -12.82
N PHE A 399 -18.21 -32.25 -13.39
CA PHE A 399 -19.01 -31.05 -13.64
C PHE A 399 -18.51 -30.29 -14.87
N ASN A 400 -19.46 -29.71 -15.62
CA ASN A 400 -19.20 -28.84 -16.77
C ASN A 400 -20.28 -27.76 -16.84
N ASP A 401 -19.89 -26.50 -16.97
CA ASP A 401 -20.78 -25.37 -17.24
C ASP A 401 -20.21 -24.52 -18.38
N ASP A 402 -20.96 -24.44 -19.47
CA ASP A 402 -20.58 -23.63 -20.63
C ASP A 402 -21.00 -22.16 -20.47
N PHE A 403 -21.78 -21.83 -19.44
CA PHE A 403 -22.31 -20.49 -19.18
C PHE A 403 -23.09 -19.90 -20.36
N ASN A 404 -23.94 -20.69 -21.01
CA ASN A 404 -24.66 -20.29 -22.23
C ASN A 404 -26.19 -20.22 -22.09
N LYS A 405 -26.74 -20.53 -20.90
CA LYS A 405 -28.18 -20.50 -20.57
C LYS A 405 -28.40 -20.12 -19.11
N ASP A 406 -29.08 -20.95 -18.33
CA ASP A 406 -29.22 -20.77 -16.88
C ASP A 406 -27.96 -21.28 -16.18
N LEU A 407 -27.48 -20.53 -15.19
CA LEU A 407 -26.40 -20.97 -14.32
C LEU A 407 -26.84 -22.20 -13.51
N ASP A 408 -25.94 -23.17 -13.34
CA ASP A 408 -26.18 -24.26 -12.41
C ASP A 408 -26.48 -23.69 -11.00
N PRO A 409 -27.56 -24.14 -10.33
CA PRO A 409 -28.01 -23.56 -9.07
C PRO A 409 -27.03 -23.76 -7.89
N SER A 410 -25.99 -24.58 -8.06
CA SER A 410 -24.91 -24.73 -7.08
C SER A 410 -23.91 -23.57 -7.06
N TRP A 411 -23.96 -22.68 -8.05
CA TRP A 411 -23.14 -21.48 -8.06
C TRP A 411 -23.61 -20.46 -7.02
N THR A 412 -22.65 -19.89 -6.28
CA THR A 412 -22.87 -18.75 -5.40
C THR A 412 -22.14 -17.54 -5.98
N TRP A 413 -22.91 -16.50 -6.33
CA TRP A 413 -22.36 -15.18 -6.64
C TRP A 413 -22.00 -14.44 -5.36
N VAL A 414 -20.79 -13.89 -5.32
CA VAL A 414 -20.32 -13.04 -4.23
C VAL A 414 -19.88 -11.70 -4.80
N ASP A 415 -20.57 -10.65 -4.39
CA ASP A 415 -20.20 -9.25 -4.60
C ASP A 415 -20.36 -8.52 -3.26
N VAL A 416 -19.24 -8.10 -2.67
CA VAL A 416 -19.21 -7.53 -1.33
C VAL A 416 -19.85 -6.13 -1.29
N PHE A 417 -19.76 -5.38 -2.39
CA PHE A 417 -20.23 -3.99 -2.45
C PHE A 417 -21.52 -3.82 -3.27
N ASN A 418 -21.99 -4.88 -3.94
CA ASN A 418 -23.14 -4.84 -4.85
C ASN A 418 -22.98 -3.78 -5.95
N ASP A 419 -21.75 -3.60 -6.43
CA ASP A 419 -21.39 -2.65 -7.48
C ASP A 419 -20.69 -3.31 -8.67
N CYS A 420 -20.58 -4.63 -8.64
CA CYS A 420 -20.17 -5.45 -9.76
C CYS A 420 -21.41 -6.09 -10.39
N HIS A 421 -21.27 -6.59 -11.61
CA HIS A 421 -22.34 -7.36 -12.24
C HIS A 421 -21.79 -8.47 -13.12
N CYS A 422 -22.65 -9.44 -13.41
CA CYS A 422 -22.35 -10.51 -14.36
C CYS A 422 -23.46 -10.63 -15.40
N GLU A 423 -23.09 -11.02 -16.60
CA GLU A 423 -24.02 -11.23 -17.71
C GLU A 423 -23.71 -12.57 -18.39
N ILE A 424 -24.75 -13.38 -18.59
CA ILE A 424 -24.64 -14.60 -19.38
C ILE A 424 -24.86 -14.23 -20.84
N THR A 425 -23.88 -14.57 -21.68
CA THR A 425 -23.88 -14.28 -23.11
C THR A 425 -23.93 -15.60 -23.89
N GLU A 426 -24.09 -15.52 -25.21
CA GLU A 426 -23.95 -16.69 -26.08
C GLU A 426 -22.56 -17.33 -26.02
N ASN A 427 -21.56 -16.56 -25.56
CA ASN A 427 -20.16 -16.94 -25.56
C ASN A 427 -19.66 -17.38 -24.18
N GLY A 428 -20.47 -17.30 -23.12
CA GLY A 428 -20.05 -17.58 -21.74
C GLY A 428 -20.54 -16.52 -20.76
N ILE A 429 -19.96 -16.49 -19.56
CA ILE A 429 -20.30 -15.49 -18.53
C ILE A 429 -19.27 -14.36 -18.48
N GLU A 430 -19.74 -13.13 -18.58
CA GLU A 430 -18.95 -11.93 -18.35
C GLU A 430 -19.06 -11.53 -16.87
N ILE A 431 -17.93 -11.19 -16.26
CA ILE A 431 -17.86 -10.56 -14.94
C ILE A 431 -17.26 -9.17 -15.12
N HIS A 432 -18.03 -8.15 -14.75
CA HIS A 432 -17.64 -6.75 -14.75
C HIS A 432 -17.30 -6.33 -13.32
N ALA A 433 -16.01 -6.11 -13.04
CA ALA A 433 -15.54 -5.76 -11.71
C ALA A 433 -15.27 -4.25 -11.59
N SER A 434 -15.97 -3.60 -10.67
CA SER A 434 -15.83 -2.16 -10.40
C SER A 434 -14.42 -1.78 -9.92
N ASN A 435 -14.02 -0.53 -10.17
CA ASN A 435 -12.69 -0.04 -9.79
C ASN A 435 -12.41 -0.22 -8.28
N GLY A 436 -11.23 -0.77 -7.96
CA GLY A 436 -10.78 -0.96 -6.58
C GLY A 436 -11.15 -2.31 -5.97
N ARG A 437 -11.77 -3.24 -6.72
CA ARG A 437 -12.08 -4.59 -6.26
C ARG A 437 -10.85 -5.50 -6.40
N ASP A 438 -10.42 -6.13 -5.30
CA ASP A 438 -9.21 -6.99 -5.29
C ASP A 438 -9.39 -8.19 -4.34
N LEU A 439 -8.50 -9.18 -4.46
CA LEU A 439 -8.32 -10.32 -3.55
C LEU A 439 -6.90 -10.31 -2.97
N TYR A 440 -6.62 -9.26 -2.23
CA TYR A 440 -5.38 -9.11 -1.49
C TYR A 440 -5.66 -8.30 -0.23
N TRP A 441 -5.30 -8.85 0.93
CA TRP A 441 -5.68 -8.26 2.20
C TRP A 441 -5.24 -6.79 2.34
N PRO A 442 -6.10 -5.90 2.90
CA PRO A 442 -7.42 -6.17 3.51
C PRO A 442 -8.60 -6.16 2.51
N ASN A 443 -8.33 -6.09 1.22
CA ASN A 443 -9.35 -6.11 0.18
C ASN A 443 -9.72 -7.55 -0.19
N MET A 444 -10.94 -7.96 0.13
CA MET A 444 -11.49 -9.29 -0.20
C MET A 444 -12.73 -9.19 -1.10
N SER A 445 -12.82 -8.08 -1.86
CA SER A 445 -14.04 -7.63 -2.51
C SER A 445 -14.15 -7.99 -3.99
N ALA A 446 -13.17 -8.67 -4.58
CA ALA A 446 -13.27 -9.12 -5.96
C ALA A 446 -14.54 -9.96 -6.18
N PRO A 447 -15.36 -9.64 -7.20
CA PRO A 447 -16.53 -10.43 -7.55
C PRO A 447 -16.14 -11.83 -7.97
N ARG A 448 -16.93 -12.81 -7.55
CA ARG A 448 -16.62 -14.22 -7.80
C ARG A 448 -17.85 -15.10 -7.84
N PHE A 449 -17.77 -16.14 -8.67
CA PHE A 449 -18.65 -17.30 -8.63
C PHE A 449 -17.90 -18.45 -8.01
N VAL A 450 -18.49 -19.05 -6.97
CA VAL A 450 -17.87 -20.15 -6.24
C VAL A 450 -18.87 -21.26 -5.96
N ARG A 451 -18.37 -22.48 -5.80
CA ARG A 451 -19.14 -23.66 -5.42
C ARG A 451 -18.33 -24.57 -4.52
N GLU A 452 -18.99 -25.31 -3.63
CA GLU A 452 -18.32 -26.24 -2.74
C GLU A 452 -17.78 -27.48 -3.48
N ILE A 453 -16.63 -27.97 -2.99
CA ILE A 453 -16.00 -29.21 -3.44
C ILE A 453 -15.19 -29.83 -2.29
N THR A 454 -14.93 -31.14 -2.39
CA THR A 454 -14.10 -31.90 -1.46
C THR A 454 -13.15 -32.84 -2.23
N GLY A 455 -12.03 -33.18 -1.62
CA GLY A 455 -11.06 -34.14 -2.12
C GLY A 455 -10.12 -33.55 -3.17
N ASP A 456 -9.49 -34.45 -3.91
CA ASP A 456 -8.60 -34.11 -5.02
C ASP A 456 -9.40 -33.77 -6.28
N PHE A 457 -9.06 -32.67 -6.91
CA PHE A 457 -9.75 -32.19 -8.10
C PHE A 457 -8.82 -31.40 -9.01
N ALA A 458 -9.23 -31.24 -10.26
CA ALA A 458 -8.79 -30.16 -11.12
C ALA A 458 -9.97 -29.28 -11.48
N VAL A 459 -9.76 -27.96 -11.45
CA VAL A 459 -10.68 -26.98 -12.01
C VAL A 459 -10.03 -26.30 -13.21
N GLN A 460 -10.82 -26.08 -14.25
CA GLN A 460 -10.33 -25.53 -15.50
C GLN A 460 -11.37 -24.59 -16.11
N VAL A 461 -10.92 -23.50 -16.72
CA VAL A 461 -11.79 -22.56 -17.45
C VAL A 461 -11.01 -21.92 -18.60
N CYS A 462 -11.72 -21.49 -19.65
CA CYS A 462 -11.16 -20.64 -20.68
C CYS A 462 -11.50 -19.17 -20.40
N VAL A 463 -10.47 -18.31 -20.38
CA VAL A 463 -10.57 -16.88 -20.09
C VAL A 463 -10.22 -16.07 -21.33
N SER A 464 -11.02 -15.04 -21.61
CA SER A 464 -10.70 -14.01 -22.62
C SER A 464 -11.18 -12.63 -22.19
N PRO A 465 -10.77 -11.56 -22.89
CA PRO A 465 -11.45 -10.28 -22.78
C PRO A 465 -12.94 -10.42 -23.11
N ALA A 466 -13.78 -9.75 -22.36
CA ALA A 466 -15.21 -9.60 -22.68
C ALA A 466 -15.39 -8.54 -23.77
N THR A 467 -14.65 -7.43 -23.66
CA THR A 467 -14.66 -6.34 -24.63
C THR A 467 -13.24 -5.92 -25.00
N LYS A 468 -13.09 -5.15 -26.08
CA LYS A 468 -11.77 -4.62 -26.51
C LYS A 468 -11.34 -3.35 -25.77
N ASP A 469 -12.28 -2.70 -25.10
CA ASP A 469 -12.12 -1.39 -24.47
C ASP A 469 -11.96 -1.47 -22.95
N LYS A 470 -12.04 -2.66 -22.34
CA LYS A 470 -11.82 -2.88 -20.90
C LYS A 470 -10.69 -3.88 -20.67
N PRO A 471 -9.86 -3.70 -19.62
CA PRO A 471 -8.90 -4.70 -19.21
C PRO A 471 -9.60 -6.00 -18.82
N GLN A 472 -8.98 -7.12 -19.16
CA GLN A 472 -9.32 -8.43 -18.66
C GLN A 472 -8.41 -8.75 -17.49
N ILE A 473 -8.95 -8.89 -16.28
CA ILE A 473 -8.19 -9.26 -15.09
C ILE A 473 -9.01 -10.24 -14.27
N GLY A 474 -8.48 -11.43 -14.04
CA GLY A 474 -9.18 -12.49 -13.31
C GLY A 474 -8.71 -13.89 -13.67
N GLY A 475 -9.35 -14.90 -13.06
CA GLY A 475 -9.01 -16.29 -13.30
C GLY A 475 -9.71 -17.27 -12.37
N LEU A 476 -8.97 -18.26 -11.87
CA LEU A 476 -9.45 -19.33 -11.00
C LEU A 476 -9.13 -19.07 -9.53
N LEU A 477 -10.10 -19.40 -8.67
CA LEU A 477 -10.02 -19.23 -7.23
C LEU A 477 -10.25 -20.57 -6.53
N ILE A 478 -9.42 -20.85 -5.51
CA ILE A 478 -9.72 -21.78 -4.42
C ILE A 478 -9.92 -20.95 -3.16
N TRP A 479 -11.05 -21.09 -2.48
CA TRP A 479 -11.44 -20.26 -1.34
C TRP A 479 -11.91 -21.10 -0.17
N LYS A 480 -11.31 -20.89 1.01
CA LYS A 480 -11.86 -21.36 2.29
C LYS A 480 -12.42 -20.20 3.09
N ASP A 481 -11.61 -19.17 3.28
CA ASP A 481 -11.95 -17.95 4.01
C ASP A 481 -10.94 -16.82 3.68
N ASP A 482 -11.07 -15.68 4.35
CA ASP A 482 -10.20 -14.50 4.19
C ASP A 482 -8.77 -14.69 4.73
N LYS A 483 -8.43 -15.89 5.22
CA LYS A 483 -7.11 -16.26 5.73
C LYS A 483 -6.48 -17.39 4.91
N ASN A 484 -7.28 -18.07 4.07
CA ASN A 484 -6.94 -19.28 3.36
C ASN A 484 -7.57 -19.29 1.96
N TYR A 485 -6.79 -18.92 0.94
CA TYR A 485 -7.22 -18.92 -0.46
C TYR A 485 -6.04 -19.09 -1.41
N VAL A 486 -6.33 -19.48 -2.65
CA VAL A 486 -5.36 -19.58 -3.75
C VAL A 486 -5.94 -18.93 -4.99
N CYS A 487 -5.17 -18.04 -5.59
CA CYS A 487 -5.53 -17.25 -6.75
C CYS A 487 -4.60 -17.59 -7.91
N PHE A 488 -5.17 -17.90 -9.07
CA PHE A 488 -4.44 -17.96 -10.33
C PHE A 488 -5.14 -17.09 -11.36
N GLU A 489 -4.49 -15.99 -11.74
CA GLU A 489 -5.07 -14.94 -12.56
C GLU A 489 -4.19 -14.55 -13.74
N ARG A 490 -4.88 -14.09 -14.78
CA ARG A 490 -4.31 -13.44 -15.96
C ARG A 490 -4.61 -11.95 -15.91
N GLY A 491 -3.68 -11.12 -16.37
CA GLY A 491 -3.98 -9.74 -16.74
C GLY A 491 -3.69 -8.67 -15.68
N ARG A 492 -3.06 -8.97 -14.54
CA ARG A 492 -2.90 -7.94 -13.48
C ARG A 492 -2.00 -6.77 -13.93
N ASN A 493 -0.83 -7.10 -14.45
CA ASN A 493 0.18 -6.11 -14.84
C ASN A 493 0.61 -6.20 -16.32
N ASP A 494 0.12 -7.21 -17.04
CA ASP A 494 0.29 -7.40 -18.48
C ASP A 494 -0.90 -8.23 -19.00
N PRO A 495 -1.51 -7.90 -20.16
CA PRO A 495 -2.63 -8.66 -20.74
C PRO A 495 -2.40 -10.16 -20.96
N TYR A 496 -1.13 -10.57 -21.04
CA TYR A 496 -0.71 -11.96 -21.27
C TYR A 496 0.08 -12.53 -20.09
N GLY A 497 0.22 -11.76 -19.00
CA GLY A 497 0.93 -12.13 -17.79
C GLY A 497 0.06 -12.92 -16.83
N PHE A 498 0.69 -13.84 -16.11
CA PHE A 498 0.10 -14.73 -15.12
C PHE A 498 0.69 -14.53 -13.75
N TRP A 499 -0.16 -14.54 -12.74
CA TRP A 499 0.19 -14.50 -11.32
C TRP A 499 -0.42 -15.70 -10.62
N PHE A 500 0.40 -16.42 -9.86
CA PHE A 500 -0.01 -17.51 -8.99
C PHE A 500 0.41 -17.21 -7.56
N TYR A 501 -0.58 -17.04 -6.68
CA TYR A 501 -0.36 -16.70 -5.28
C TYR A 501 -1.43 -17.31 -4.38
N GLY A 502 -1.17 -17.33 -3.09
CA GLY A 502 -2.15 -17.76 -2.10
C GLY A 502 -1.89 -17.15 -0.74
N CYS A 503 -2.87 -17.28 0.13
CA CYS A 503 -2.79 -16.92 1.53
C CYS A 503 -3.06 -18.18 2.35
N ILE A 504 -2.19 -18.49 3.32
CA ILE A 504 -2.37 -19.62 4.25
C ILE A 504 -2.18 -19.09 5.66
N ASN A 505 -3.17 -19.26 6.52
CA ASN A 505 -3.14 -18.75 7.91
C ASN A 505 -2.76 -17.25 8.00
N LYS A 506 -3.25 -16.41 7.07
CA LYS A 506 -2.91 -14.98 6.94
C LYS A 506 -1.47 -14.69 6.47
N GLU A 507 -0.75 -15.68 5.95
CA GLU A 507 0.55 -15.45 5.31
C GLU A 507 0.39 -15.46 3.80
N GLU A 508 0.62 -14.31 3.16
CA GLU A 508 0.59 -14.18 1.70
C GLU A 508 1.86 -14.78 1.09
N GLN A 509 1.69 -15.55 0.03
CA GLN A 509 2.76 -16.22 -0.68
C GLN A 509 2.60 -15.96 -2.18
N MET A 510 3.56 -15.23 -2.75
CA MET A 510 3.67 -15.06 -4.20
C MET A 510 4.50 -16.22 -4.74
N VAL A 511 3.85 -17.17 -5.43
CA VAL A 511 4.42 -18.50 -5.73
C VAL A 511 5.09 -18.50 -7.09
N GLY A 512 4.41 -17.92 -8.07
CA GLY A 512 4.88 -17.96 -9.44
C GLY A 512 4.26 -16.93 -10.34
N ARG A 513 4.91 -16.78 -11.48
CA ARG A 513 4.50 -15.88 -12.56
C ARG A 513 4.99 -16.35 -13.92
N GLY A 514 4.51 -15.69 -14.95
CA GLY A 514 5.18 -15.65 -16.24
C GLY A 514 4.32 -15.04 -17.32
N LEU A 515 4.88 -14.91 -18.52
CA LEU A 515 4.25 -14.30 -19.68
C LEU A 515 4.04 -15.35 -20.76
N LEU A 516 2.87 -15.37 -21.40
CA LEU A 516 2.65 -16.29 -22.52
C LEU A 516 3.71 -16.06 -23.61
N PRO A 517 4.24 -17.12 -24.24
CA PRO A 517 5.16 -16.98 -25.37
C PRO A 517 4.51 -16.22 -26.53
N GLU A 518 3.26 -16.55 -26.83
CA GLU A 518 2.46 -15.98 -27.92
C GLU A 518 1.29 -15.17 -27.38
N GLU A 519 0.93 -14.09 -28.08
CA GLU A 519 -0.24 -13.30 -27.75
C GLU A 519 -1.50 -14.08 -28.15
N SER A 520 -2.38 -14.35 -27.19
CA SER A 520 -3.65 -15.04 -27.42
C SER A 520 -4.78 -14.33 -26.70
N GLU A 521 -5.93 -14.16 -27.36
CA GLU A 521 -7.14 -13.66 -26.71
C GLU A 521 -7.71 -14.72 -25.76
N PHE A 522 -7.64 -16.00 -26.14
CA PHE A 522 -8.17 -17.13 -25.38
C PHE A 522 -7.06 -17.85 -24.63
N THR A 523 -7.29 -18.13 -23.35
CA THR A 523 -6.34 -18.93 -22.57
C THR A 523 -7.08 -19.84 -21.62
N TYR A 524 -6.75 -21.12 -21.68
CA TYR A 524 -7.17 -22.10 -20.70
C TYR A 524 -6.28 -21.96 -19.48
N ILE A 525 -6.90 -21.89 -18.31
CA ILE A 525 -6.23 -21.91 -17.02
C ILE A 525 -6.76 -23.08 -16.20
N ARG A 526 -5.89 -23.69 -15.41
CA ARG A 526 -6.18 -24.89 -14.64
C ARG A 526 -5.49 -24.85 -13.28
N LEU A 527 -6.22 -25.20 -12.23
CA LEU A 527 -5.68 -25.49 -10.90
C LEU A 527 -5.93 -26.95 -10.57
N GLU A 528 -4.91 -27.64 -10.07
CA GLU A 528 -5.01 -29.03 -9.61
C GLU A 528 -4.69 -29.12 -8.12
N ARG A 529 -5.60 -29.71 -7.34
CA ARG A 529 -5.38 -30.11 -5.95
C ARG A 529 -5.08 -31.61 -5.89
N ASN A 530 -3.92 -31.94 -5.33
CA ASN A 530 -3.54 -33.32 -5.01
C ASN A 530 -3.02 -33.37 -3.57
N GLY A 531 -3.86 -33.83 -2.64
CA GLY A 531 -3.65 -33.72 -1.21
C GLY A 531 -3.52 -32.27 -0.75
N ASN A 532 -2.33 -31.92 -0.27
CA ASN A 532 -2.00 -30.58 0.22
C ASN A 532 -1.22 -29.74 -0.80
N GLU A 533 -1.12 -30.15 -2.06
CA GLU A 533 -0.43 -29.38 -3.11
C GLU A 533 -1.43 -28.84 -4.13
N ILE A 534 -1.31 -27.56 -4.46
CA ILE A 534 -1.99 -26.91 -5.59
C ILE A 534 -0.98 -26.63 -6.70
N SER A 535 -1.25 -27.10 -7.91
CA SER A 535 -0.46 -26.80 -9.11
C SER A 535 -1.24 -25.91 -10.07
N ALA A 536 -0.58 -24.92 -10.66
CA ALA A 536 -1.22 -23.96 -11.59
C ALA A 536 -0.67 -24.10 -13.01
N TYR A 537 -1.58 -24.17 -13.99
CA TYR A 537 -1.24 -24.36 -15.39
C TYR A 537 -2.02 -23.44 -16.32
N CYS A 538 -1.41 -23.01 -17.41
CA CYS A 538 -2.06 -22.28 -18.49
C CYS A 538 -1.73 -22.87 -19.87
N SER A 539 -2.62 -22.66 -20.85
CA SER A 539 -2.48 -23.16 -22.22
C SER A 539 -3.26 -22.30 -23.20
N ILE A 540 -2.73 -22.10 -24.41
CA ILE A 540 -3.43 -21.38 -25.49
C ILE A 540 -4.27 -22.31 -26.38
N ASP A 541 -4.02 -23.62 -26.34
CA ASP A 541 -4.62 -24.62 -27.22
C ASP A 541 -5.34 -25.76 -26.47
N ASN A 542 -5.27 -25.76 -25.13
CA ASN A 542 -5.79 -26.81 -24.24
C ASN A 542 -5.08 -28.18 -24.40
N GLU A 543 -3.92 -28.21 -25.06
CA GLU A 543 -3.13 -29.43 -25.34
C GLU A 543 -1.72 -29.28 -24.77
N ASN A 544 -1.06 -28.17 -25.07
CA ASN A 544 0.28 -27.84 -24.61
C ASN A 544 0.18 -26.93 -23.38
N TRP A 545 0.60 -27.46 -22.23
CA TRP A 545 0.47 -26.79 -20.95
C TRP A 545 1.79 -26.20 -20.46
N LEU A 546 1.70 -25.03 -19.85
CA LEU A 546 2.77 -24.33 -19.16
C LEU A 546 2.43 -24.23 -17.67
N THR A 547 3.41 -24.43 -16.79
CA THR A 547 3.23 -24.28 -15.34
C THR A 547 3.55 -22.88 -14.84
N CYS A 548 2.76 -22.41 -13.87
CA CYS A 548 3.02 -21.22 -13.07
C CYS A 548 3.46 -21.59 -11.63
N GLY A 549 3.80 -22.85 -11.39
CA GLY A 549 4.38 -23.33 -10.14
C GLY A 549 3.40 -24.13 -9.27
N LYS A 550 3.84 -24.37 -8.03
CA LYS A 550 3.16 -25.21 -7.05
C LYS A 550 3.16 -24.56 -5.67
N LEU A 551 2.05 -24.70 -4.96
CA LEU A 551 1.83 -24.15 -3.63
C LEU A 551 1.42 -25.26 -2.66
N SER A 552 2.04 -25.29 -1.47
CA SER A 552 1.54 -26.10 -0.36
C SER A 552 0.31 -25.43 0.26
N PHE A 553 -0.84 -26.10 0.25
CA PHE A 553 -2.12 -25.62 0.75
C PHE A 553 -2.78 -26.69 1.65
N PRO A 554 -2.29 -26.88 2.88
CA PRO A 554 -2.80 -27.89 3.82
C PRO A 554 -4.07 -27.40 4.53
N VAL A 555 -5.13 -27.14 3.77
CA VAL A 555 -6.41 -26.60 4.27
C VAL A 555 -7.50 -27.65 4.12
N ASP A 556 -8.19 -27.96 5.22
CA ASP A 556 -9.21 -28.99 5.24
C ASP A 556 -10.47 -28.63 4.46
N ASP A 557 -11.12 -29.65 3.93
CA ASP A 557 -12.42 -29.59 3.28
C ASP A 557 -13.58 -29.25 4.24
N PRO A 558 -14.76 -28.88 3.72
CA PRO A 558 -15.00 -28.48 2.33
C PRO A 558 -14.34 -27.14 2.02
N ILE A 559 -13.97 -26.96 0.77
CA ILE A 559 -13.48 -25.69 0.21
C ILE A 559 -14.38 -25.28 -0.95
N GLN A 560 -14.23 -24.05 -1.40
CA GLN A 560 -14.91 -23.56 -2.58
C GLN A 560 -13.94 -23.37 -3.74
N VAL A 561 -14.42 -23.58 -4.96
CA VAL A 561 -13.69 -23.35 -6.20
C VAL A 561 -14.53 -22.55 -7.18
N GLY A 562 -13.90 -21.80 -8.07
CA GLY A 562 -14.62 -21.12 -9.13
C GLY A 562 -13.81 -20.05 -9.85
N ILE A 563 -14.51 -19.03 -10.33
CA ILE A 563 -13.98 -17.94 -11.16
C ILE A 563 -14.14 -16.59 -10.47
N TYR A 564 -13.24 -15.66 -10.75
CA TYR A 564 -13.29 -14.31 -10.19
C TYR A 564 -12.68 -13.29 -11.14
N ALA A 565 -13.08 -12.03 -11.00
CA ALA A 565 -12.52 -10.90 -11.75
C ALA A 565 -12.01 -9.81 -10.80
N ILE A 566 -10.97 -9.09 -11.22
CA ILE A 566 -10.31 -8.05 -10.42
C ILE A 566 -10.57 -6.70 -11.05
N GLY A 567 -11.01 -5.75 -10.23
CA GLY A 567 -11.24 -4.36 -10.62
C GLY A 567 -10.13 -3.40 -10.17
N MET A 568 -9.08 -3.91 -9.53
CA MET A 568 -7.85 -3.15 -9.27
C MET A 568 -7.02 -3.11 -10.55
N ILE A 569 -7.07 -1.98 -11.25
CA ILE A 569 -6.37 -1.78 -12.52
C ILE A 569 -5.00 -1.13 -12.23
N ASP A 570 -3.90 -1.78 -12.63
CA ASP A 570 -2.63 -1.06 -12.76
C ASP A 570 -2.73 -0.09 -13.93
N ARG A 571 -3.10 1.15 -13.61
CA ARG A 571 -3.30 2.26 -14.56
C ARG A 571 -2.02 2.66 -15.27
N THR A 572 -0.86 2.28 -14.73
CA THR A 572 0.36 2.45 -15.46
C THR A 572 0.40 1.47 -16.62
N THR A 573 0.15 0.17 -16.42
CA THR A 573 0.00 -0.84 -17.50
C THR A 573 -1.15 -0.53 -18.45
N TYR A 574 -2.37 -0.43 -17.91
CA TYR A 574 -3.58 -0.15 -18.66
C TYR A 574 -3.82 1.35 -18.67
N CYS A 575 -3.23 2.04 -19.65
CA CYS A 575 -3.43 3.47 -19.83
C CYS A 575 -4.86 3.75 -20.30
N GLY A 576 -5.63 4.52 -19.53
CA GLY A 576 -7.00 4.88 -19.86
C GLY A 576 -7.84 5.11 -18.61
N GLU A 577 -9.02 5.69 -18.79
CA GLU A 577 -9.91 6.01 -17.67
C GLU A 577 -10.67 4.80 -17.13
N TYR A 578 -11.04 3.81 -17.94
CA TYR A 578 -11.78 2.59 -17.54
C TYR A 578 -12.71 2.81 -16.32
N ARG A 579 -13.63 3.78 -16.42
CA ARG A 579 -14.42 4.23 -15.26
C ARG A 579 -15.33 3.14 -14.71
N GLU A 580 -15.75 2.23 -15.59
CA GLU A 580 -16.58 1.06 -15.27
C GLU A 580 -15.77 -0.16 -14.81
N GLY A 581 -14.45 -0.02 -14.66
CA GLY A 581 -13.57 -1.10 -14.20
C GLY A 581 -13.17 -2.07 -15.32
N THR A 582 -13.13 -3.36 -14.99
CA THR A 582 -12.66 -4.43 -15.87
C THR A 582 -13.80 -5.31 -16.36
N ALA A 583 -13.57 -6.06 -17.43
CA ALA A 583 -14.54 -7.01 -17.95
C ALA A 583 -13.83 -8.29 -18.44
N THR A 584 -14.12 -9.42 -17.79
CA THR A 584 -13.51 -10.72 -18.09
C THR A 584 -14.59 -11.72 -18.47
N LEU A 585 -14.37 -12.44 -19.56
CA LEU A 585 -15.27 -13.47 -20.07
C LEU A 585 -14.72 -14.87 -19.79
N PHE A 586 -15.55 -15.70 -19.17
CA PHE A 586 -15.26 -17.08 -18.78
C PHE A 586 -16.12 -18.06 -19.57
N ARG A 587 -15.52 -19.17 -20.00
CA ARG A 587 -16.18 -20.23 -20.78
C ARG A 587 -15.80 -21.60 -20.26
N ASN A 588 -16.74 -22.53 -20.36
CA ASN A 588 -16.48 -23.97 -20.25
C ASN A 588 -15.73 -24.31 -18.94
N PHE A 589 -16.34 -23.95 -17.80
CA PHE A 589 -15.80 -24.28 -16.49
C PHE A 589 -15.99 -25.77 -16.22
N ARG A 590 -14.90 -26.46 -15.88
CA ARG A 590 -14.89 -27.90 -15.64
C ARG A 590 -14.32 -28.25 -14.28
N ILE A 591 -14.90 -29.28 -13.67
CA ILE A 591 -14.32 -29.96 -12.51
C ILE A 591 -14.02 -31.39 -12.93
N LEU A 592 -12.79 -31.84 -12.68
CA LEU A 592 -12.34 -33.20 -12.91
C LEU A 592 -11.83 -33.80 -11.60
N THR A 593 -12.10 -35.07 -11.35
CA THR A 593 -11.62 -35.79 -10.16
C THR A 593 -10.82 -37.03 -10.57
N LYS A 594 -10.27 -37.71 -9.56
CA LYS A 594 -9.75 -39.07 -9.74
C LYS A 594 -10.88 -40.00 -10.22
N GLY A 595 -10.55 -40.85 -11.19
CA GLY A 595 -11.47 -41.82 -11.80
C GLY A 595 -11.74 -43.04 -10.95
#